data_AF-A0A855G2F6-F1
#
_entry.id   AF-A0A855G2F6-F1
#
_cell.length_a   1.000
_cell.length_b   1.000
_cell.length_c   1.000
_cell.angle_alpha   90.00
_cell.angle_beta   90.00
_cell.angle_gamma   90.00
#
_symmetry.space_group_name_H-M   'P 1'
#
loop_
_entity.id
_entity.type
_entity.pdbx_description
1 polymer ?
#
loop_
_entity_poly.entity_id
_entity_poly.type
_entity_poly.pdbx_seq_one_letter_code
_entity_poly.pdbx_strand_id
1 'polypeptide(L)'
;METTKPRKTTIITLQELKDKDAYRHDIWLFKKLFPSGEADYWDVIRRCILIRNFTLGDSLIACILTHIDFTLEPLVINKAPQEPVFVYPGEVIVNGDLDTADRIFVKRLDVKGKLTVRSDKDGRYGGISGDVEAYEINLNGGAIWGKATGKKINVTNRGIIFDDANKQS
;
A
#
# COMPACT_ATOMS: atom_id res chain seq x y z
N MET A 1 -27.17 -6.14 21.80
CA MET A 1 -27.29 -6.24 20.33
C MET A 1 -26.64 -5.00 19.75
N GLU A 2 -25.37 -5.09 19.35
CA GLU A 2 -24.74 -4.00 18.60
C GLU A 2 -25.37 -3.94 17.23
N THR A 3 -26.08 -2.85 16.95
CA THR A 3 -26.55 -2.53 15.62
C THR A 3 -25.33 -2.16 14.78
N THR A 4 -24.76 -3.12 14.05
CA THR A 4 -23.78 -2.85 13.00
C THR A 4 -24.41 -1.90 11.99
N LYS A 5 -24.00 -0.62 12.03
CA LYS A 5 -24.23 0.30 10.90
C LYS A 5 -23.79 -0.42 9.62
N PRO A 6 -24.58 -0.40 8.54
CA PRO A 6 -24.15 -0.97 7.28
C PRO A 6 -22.82 -0.32 6.89
N ARG A 7 -21.79 -1.15 6.70
CA ARG A 7 -20.48 -0.69 6.23
C ARG A 7 -20.76 0.03 4.91
N LYS A 8 -20.44 1.32 4.81
CA LYS A 8 -20.51 2.02 3.53
C LYS A 8 -19.43 1.37 2.66
N THR A 9 -19.84 0.50 1.75
CA THR A 9 -18.96 -0.30 0.91
C THR A 9 -18.61 0.49 -0.34
N THR A 10 -17.32 0.70 -0.60
CA THR A 10 -16.85 1.23 -1.87
C THR A 10 -16.90 0.11 -2.90
N ILE A 11 -17.71 0.29 -3.94
CA ILE A 11 -17.77 -0.64 -5.07
C ILE A 11 -16.74 -0.20 -6.11
N ILE A 12 -15.86 -1.12 -6.50
CA ILE A 12 -14.91 -0.93 -7.59
C ILE A 12 -15.55 -1.46 -8.86
N THR A 13 -15.52 -0.68 -9.93
CA THR A 13 -16.03 -1.12 -11.23
C THR A 13 -14.91 -1.24 -12.26
N LEU A 14 -15.04 -2.22 -13.16
CA LEU A 14 -14.14 -2.40 -14.29
C LEU A 14 -14.16 -1.18 -15.22
N GLN A 15 -15.30 -0.47 -15.30
CA GLN A 15 -15.42 0.73 -16.11
C GLN A 15 -14.59 1.87 -15.51
N GLU A 16 -14.70 2.10 -14.20
CA GLU A 16 -13.91 3.12 -13.50
C GLU A 16 -12.39 2.88 -13.64
N LEU A 17 -11.94 1.62 -13.52
CA LEU A 17 -10.53 1.29 -13.74
C LEU A 17 -10.08 1.61 -15.17
N LYS A 18 -10.92 1.37 -16.19
CA LYS A 18 -10.61 1.73 -17.59
C LYS A 18 -10.60 3.23 -17.80
N ASP A 19 -11.58 3.93 -17.25
CA ASP A 19 -11.74 5.38 -17.42
C ASP A 19 -10.58 6.15 -16.79
N LYS A 20 -9.98 5.59 -15.74
CA LYS A 20 -8.81 6.14 -15.06
C LYS A 20 -7.46 5.60 -15.59
N ASP A 21 -7.48 4.94 -16.75
CA ASP A 21 -6.30 4.41 -17.45
C ASP A 21 -5.46 3.43 -16.61
N ALA A 22 -6.12 2.56 -15.84
CA ALA A 22 -5.44 1.47 -15.15
C ALA A 22 -4.70 0.56 -16.15
N TYR A 23 -3.57 0.00 -15.74
CA TYR A 23 -2.78 -0.86 -16.63
C TYR A 23 -3.61 -2.05 -17.14
N ARG A 24 -3.39 -2.40 -18.42
CA ARG A 24 -4.07 -3.53 -19.08
C ARG A 24 -3.97 -4.84 -18.29
N HIS A 25 -2.85 -5.05 -17.60
CA HIS A 25 -2.66 -6.20 -16.74
C HIS A 25 -3.64 -6.23 -15.55
N ASP A 26 -3.78 -5.12 -14.83
CA ASP A 26 -4.66 -5.01 -13.66
C ASP A 26 -6.14 -5.10 -14.08
N ILE A 27 -6.51 -4.46 -15.19
CA ILE A 27 -7.85 -4.59 -15.80
C ILE A 27 -8.17 -6.06 -16.10
N TRP A 28 -7.23 -6.78 -16.71
CA TRP A 28 -7.41 -8.21 -17.01
C TRP A 28 -7.56 -9.04 -15.73
N LEU A 29 -6.73 -8.79 -14.72
CA LEU A 29 -6.77 -9.52 -13.46
C LEU A 29 -8.08 -9.26 -12.71
N PHE A 30 -8.51 -8.00 -12.62
CA PHE A 30 -9.79 -7.63 -12.02
C PHE A 30 -10.96 -8.36 -12.70
N LYS A 31 -11.04 -8.30 -14.04
CA LYS A 31 -12.07 -8.99 -14.81
C LYS A 31 -12.05 -10.52 -14.59
N LYS A 32 -10.88 -11.11 -14.45
CA LYS A 32 -10.72 -12.55 -14.17
C LYS A 32 -11.21 -12.93 -12.79
N LEU A 33 -10.93 -12.10 -11.77
CA LEU A 33 -11.36 -12.33 -10.39
C LEU A 33 -12.84 -11.99 -10.17
N PHE A 34 -13.36 -11.01 -10.92
CA PHE A 34 -14.71 -10.47 -10.79
C PHE A 34 -15.38 -10.35 -12.16
N PRO A 35 -15.93 -11.45 -12.72
CA PRO A 35 -16.48 -11.47 -14.07
C PRO A 35 -17.71 -10.58 -14.27
N SER A 36 -18.43 -10.24 -13.20
CA SER A 36 -19.53 -9.25 -13.22
C SER A 36 -19.05 -7.84 -13.60
N GLY A 37 -17.76 -7.56 -13.44
CA GLY A 37 -17.19 -6.23 -13.64
C GLY A 37 -17.33 -5.30 -12.44
N GLU A 38 -17.87 -5.78 -11.32
CA GLU A 38 -18.07 -5.00 -10.09
C GLU A 38 -17.76 -5.84 -8.86
N ALA A 39 -17.15 -5.23 -7.84
CA ALA A 39 -16.82 -5.90 -6.59
C ALA A 39 -16.73 -4.92 -5.41
N ASP A 40 -17.05 -5.39 -4.21
CA ASP A 40 -16.72 -4.66 -2.98
C ASP A 40 -15.20 -4.57 -2.82
N TYR A 41 -14.70 -3.39 -2.45
CA TYR A 41 -13.29 -3.14 -2.23
C TYR A 41 -12.61 -4.18 -1.32
N TRP A 42 -13.21 -4.53 -0.18
CA TRP A 42 -12.58 -5.47 0.75
C TRP A 42 -12.56 -6.88 0.21
N ASP A 43 -13.52 -7.26 -0.62
CA ASP A 43 -13.49 -8.53 -1.33
C ASP A 43 -12.39 -8.57 -2.40
N VAL A 44 -12.13 -7.44 -3.07
CA VAL A 44 -10.97 -7.31 -3.97
C VAL A 44 -9.66 -7.50 -3.22
N ILE A 45 -9.45 -6.76 -2.11
CA ILE A 45 -8.24 -6.86 -1.30
C ILE A 45 -8.03 -8.30 -0.81
N ARG A 46 -9.06 -8.93 -0.22
CA ARG A 46 -8.97 -10.31 0.26
C ARG A 46 -8.56 -11.28 -0.84
N ARG A 47 -9.17 -11.19 -2.03
CA ARG A 47 -8.81 -12.09 -3.14
C ARG A 47 -7.39 -11.83 -3.63
N CYS A 48 -6.95 -10.58 -3.72
CA CYS A 48 -5.58 -10.24 -4.12
C CYS A 48 -4.53 -10.82 -3.17
N ILE A 49 -4.73 -10.69 -1.84
CA ILE A 49 -3.82 -11.23 -0.83
C ILE A 49 -3.68 -12.76 -0.92
N LEU A 50 -4.74 -13.46 -1.36
CA LEU A 50 -4.75 -14.92 -1.51
C LEU A 50 -4.08 -15.42 -2.80
N ILE A 51 -3.72 -14.55 -3.75
CA ILE A 51 -3.05 -14.96 -4.99
C ILE A 51 -1.61 -15.36 -4.67
N ARG A 52 -1.30 -16.64 -4.90
CA ARG A 52 0.05 -17.21 -4.66
C ARG A 52 1.17 -16.54 -5.48
N ASN A 53 0.82 -15.96 -6.62
CA ASN A 53 1.74 -15.10 -7.37
C ASN A 53 1.63 -13.67 -6.84
N PHE A 54 2.44 -13.40 -5.82
CA PHE A 54 2.35 -12.21 -4.99
C PHE A 54 2.41 -10.90 -5.79
N THR A 55 3.21 -10.83 -6.85
CA THR A 55 3.32 -9.62 -7.67
C THR A 55 2.02 -9.27 -8.40
N LEU A 56 1.20 -10.27 -8.76
CA LEU A 56 -0.07 -10.02 -9.46
C LEU A 56 -1.11 -9.41 -8.52
N GLY A 57 -1.26 -9.97 -7.31
CA GLY A 57 -2.20 -9.46 -6.32
C GLY A 57 -1.82 -8.06 -5.84
N ASP A 58 -0.54 -7.86 -5.56
CA ASP A 58 0.01 -6.59 -5.07
C ASP A 58 -0.15 -5.48 -6.11
N SER A 59 0.06 -5.78 -7.41
CA SER A 59 -0.17 -4.86 -8.53
C SER A 59 -1.61 -4.35 -8.56
N LEU A 60 -2.59 -5.25 -8.46
CA LEU A 60 -4.00 -4.85 -8.49
C LEU A 60 -4.40 -4.03 -7.25
N ILE A 61 -3.83 -4.34 -6.07
CA ILE A 61 -4.04 -3.51 -4.87
C ILE A 61 -3.49 -2.10 -5.11
N ALA A 62 -2.23 -1.99 -5.56
CA ALA A 62 -1.60 -0.70 -5.84
C ALA A 62 -2.41 0.11 -6.88
N CYS A 63 -2.81 -0.53 -7.98
CA CYS A 63 -3.68 0.06 -9.00
C CYS A 63 -4.96 0.65 -8.40
N ILE A 64 -5.66 -0.11 -7.54
CA ILE A 64 -6.89 0.37 -6.89
C ILE A 64 -6.61 1.58 -6.00
N LEU A 65 -5.51 1.58 -5.24
CA LEU A 65 -5.17 2.70 -4.37
C LEU A 65 -4.75 3.96 -5.15
N THR A 66 -4.16 3.79 -6.33
CA THR A 66 -3.78 4.89 -7.22
C THR A 66 -4.99 5.52 -7.92
N HIS A 67 -5.90 4.69 -8.43
CA HIS A 67 -6.98 5.18 -9.29
C HIS A 67 -8.27 5.47 -8.53
N ILE A 68 -8.59 4.75 -7.46
CA ILE A 68 -9.88 4.92 -6.78
C ILE A 68 -9.77 5.96 -5.67
N ASP A 69 -10.72 6.89 -5.65
CA ASP A 69 -10.73 7.96 -4.66
C ASP A 69 -11.44 7.50 -3.39
N PHE A 70 -10.65 7.38 -2.31
CA PHE A 70 -11.16 7.09 -0.98
C PHE A 70 -11.19 8.37 -0.15
N THR A 71 -12.38 8.78 0.27
CA THR A 71 -12.54 9.85 1.26
C THR A 71 -12.60 9.22 2.65
N LEU A 72 -11.43 9.09 3.27
CA LEU A 72 -11.27 8.57 4.62
C LEU A 72 -10.45 9.54 5.46
N GLU A 73 -10.79 9.63 6.74
CA GLU A 73 -9.94 10.31 7.72
C GLU A 73 -8.57 9.60 7.83
N PRO A 74 -7.48 10.32 8.14
CA PRO A 74 -6.20 9.70 8.41
C PRO A 74 -6.29 8.67 9.54
N LEU A 75 -5.71 7.49 9.33
CA LEU A 75 -5.60 6.46 10.35
C LEU A 75 -4.33 6.68 11.17
N VAL A 76 -4.48 7.01 12.44
CA VAL A 76 -3.35 7.22 13.36
C VAL A 76 -3.04 5.91 14.10
N ILE A 77 -1.78 5.45 14.00
CA ILE A 77 -1.29 4.25 14.70
C ILE A 77 -0.05 4.57 15.55
N ASN A 78 0.06 3.88 16.68
CA ASN A 78 1.18 4.02 17.62
C ASN A 78 2.15 2.82 17.60
N LYS A 79 1.80 1.77 16.84
CA LYS A 79 2.57 0.53 16.73
C LYS A 79 2.48 0.02 15.29
N ALA A 80 3.51 -0.72 14.86
CA ALA A 80 3.51 -1.40 13.58
C ALA A 80 2.30 -2.36 13.47
N PRO A 81 1.66 -2.45 12.29
CA PRO A 81 0.70 -3.51 12.00
C PRO A 81 1.32 -4.89 12.31
N GLN A 82 0.50 -5.81 12.83
CA GLN A 82 0.96 -7.17 13.18
C GLN A 82 0.70 -8.19 12.06
N GLU A 83 0.03 -7.77 10.98
CA GLU A 83 -0.30 -8.61 9.84
C GLU A 83 0.77 -8.47 8.75
N PRO A 84 1.14 -9.56 8.05
CA PRO A 84 2.17 -9.54 7.00
C PRO A 84 1.77 -8.73 5.76
N VAL A 85 0.48 -8.38 5.65
CA VAL A 85 -0.05 -7.45 4.66
C VAL A 85 -0.98 -6.49 5.38
N PHE A 86 -0.67 -5.21 5.30
CA PHE A 86 -1.51 -4.15 5.81
C PHE A 86 -1.99 -3.29 4.64
N VAL A 87 -3.31 -3.09 4.54
CA VAL A 87 -3.93 -2.30 3.47
C VAL A 87 -4.84 -1.25 4.11
N TYR A 88 -4.56 0.02 3.83
CA TYR A 88 -5.44 1.12 4.19
C TYR A 88 -5.50 2.13 3.05
N PRO A 89 -6.66 2.37 2.42
CA PRO A 89 -6.70 3.13 1.18
C PRO A 89 -6.51 4.65 1.33
N GLY A 90 -6.45 5.15 2.56
CA GLY A 90 -6.20 6.56 2.87
C GLY A 90 -4.78 6.83 3.36
N GLU A 91 -4.64 7.92 4.10
CA GLU A 91 -3.42 8.30 4.80
C GLU A 91 -3.27 7.54 6.12
N VAL A 92 -2.05 7.12 6.42
CA VAL A 92 -1.69 6.50 7.70
C VAL A 92 -0.60 7.33 8.37
N ILE A 93 -0.84 7.70 9.62
CA ILE A 93 0.11 8.47 10.43
C ILE A 93 0.65 7.57 11.54
N VAL A 94 1.97 7.44 11.62
CA VAL A 94 2.67 6.70 12.67
C VAL A 94 3.32 7.70 13.62
N ASN A 95 2.89 7.73 14.89
CA ASN A 95 3.37 8.72 15.87
C ASN A 95 4.82 8.52 16.35
N GLY A 96 5.50 7.47 15.91
CA GLY A 96 6.86 7.15 16.32
C GLY A 96 7.63 6.46 15.21
N ASP A 97 8.59 5.64 15.61
CA ASP A 97 9.38 4.85 14.67
C ASP A 97 8.58 3.68 14.11
N LEU A 98 8.85 3.32 12.86
CA LEU A 98 8.30 2.15 12.18
C LEU A 98 9.46 1.30 11.62
N ASP A 99 9.60 0.09 12.13
CA ASP A 99 10.46 -0.96 11.56
C ASP A 99 9.55 -2.05 11.01
N THR A 100 9.64 -2.32 9.70
CA THR A 100 8.78 -3.30 9.05
C THR A 100 9.54 -4.13 8.00
N ALA A 101 9.20 -5.42 7.97
CA ALA A 101 9.52 -6.32 6.86
C ALA A 101 8.25 -6.72 6.08
N ASP A 102 7.09 -6.16 6.45
CA ASP A 102 5.79 -6.51 5.93
C ASP A 102 5.44 -5.66 4.71
N ARG A 103 4.33 -6.03 4.06
CA ARG A 103 3.80 -5.28 2.92
C ARG A 103 2.76 -4.29 3.38
N ILE A 104 2.93 -3.02 3.02
CA ILE A 104 2.05 -1.92 3.39
C ILE A 104 1.53 -1.29 2.10
N PHE A 105 0.21 -1.24 1.95
CA PHE A 105 -0.46 -0.62 0.82
C PHE A 105 -1.31 0.54 1.33
N VAL A 106 -0.86 1.75 1.05
CA VAL A 106 -1.54 2.98 1.47
C VAL A 106 -1.52 4.03 0.37
N LYS A 107 -2.33 5.08 0.50
CA LYS A 107 -2.18 6.26 -0.36
C LYS A 107 -0.98 7.09 0.09
N ARG A 108 -0.86 7.30 1.40
CA ARG A 108 0.27 8.00 2.03
C ARG A 108 0.59 7.39 3.39
N LEU A 109 1.88 7.26 3.69
CA LEU A 109 2.42 6.90 4.99
C LEU A 109 3.24 8.06 5.55
N ASP A 110 2.81 8.64 6.65
CA ASP A 110 3.52 9.70 7.38
C ASP A 110 4.06 9.14 8.71
N VAL A 111 5.37 8.94 8.78
CA VAL A 111 6.05 8.43 9.96
C VAL A 111 6.73 9.59 10.68
N LYS A 112 6.24 9.94 11.88
CA LYS A 112 6.79 11.06 12.66
C LYS A 112 8.21 10.80 13.15
N GLY A 113 8.58 9.54 13.29
CA GLY A 113 9.93 9.12 13.65
C GLY A 113 10.75 8.63 12.46
N LYS A 114 11.53 7.58 12.72
CA LYS A 114 12.36 6.87 11.76
C LYS A 114 11.57 5.74 11.11
N LEU A 115 11.62 5.66 9.79
CA LEU A 115 11.14 4.53 9.01
C LEU A 115 12.30 3.60 8.62
N THR A 116 12.18 2.32 8.93
CA THR A 116 13.06 1.26 8.46
C THR A 116 12.23 0.22 7.70
N VAL A 117 12.55 0.00 6.43
CA VAL A 117 11.96 -1.05 5.59
C VAL A 117 13.04 -2.05 5.25
N ARG A 118 12.83 -3.32 5.61
CA ARG A 118 13.81 -4.39 5.41
C ARG A 118 13.23 -5.57 4.63
N SER A 119 14.10 -6.37 4.01
CA SER A 119 13.67 -7.70 3.54
C SER A 119 13.29 -8.58 4.73
N ASP A 120 12.37 -9.52 4.50
CA ASP A 120 12.13 -10.61 5.44
C ASP A 120 13.30 -11.62 5.46
N LYS A 121 13.23 -12.59 6.37
CA LYS A 121 14.26 -13.63 6.54
C LYS A 121 14.43 -14.55 5.33
N ASP A 122 13.43 -14.61 4.45
CA ASP A 122 13.44 -15.42 3.23
C ASP A 122 13.93 -14.60 2.02
N GLY A 123 14.37 -13.36 2.25
CA GLY A 123 14.83 -12.45 1.20
C GLY A 123 13.69 -11.84 0.39
N ARG A 124 12.44 -11.94 0.84
CA ARG A 124 11.32 -11.25 0.21
C ARG A 124 11.34 -9.80 0.63
N TYR A 125 11.13 -8.91 -0.33
CA TYR A 125 11.12 -7.47 -0.09
C TYR A 125 9.96 -7.11 0.84
N GLY A 126 10.27 -6.60 2.04
CA GLY A 126 9.34 -5.72 2.74
C GLY A 126 9.14 -4.47 1.90
N GLY A 127 7.91 -3.97 1.85
CA GLY A 127 7.52 -3.14 0.74
C GLY A 127 6.38 -2.21 1.06
N ILE A 128 6.53 -0.93 0.72
CA ILE A 128 5.48 0.07 0.88
C ILE A 128 5.04 0.53 -0.50
N SER A 129 3.76 0.36 -0.82
CA SER A 129 3.12 0.99 -1.96
C SER A 129 2.38 2.22 -1.47
N GLY A 130 2.67 3.38 -2.06
CA GLY A 130 2.17 4.67 -1.63
C GLY A 130 3.29 5.67 -1.33
N ASP A 131 2.92 6.95 -1.25
CA ASP A 131 3.87 8.00 -0.90
C ASP A 131 4.26 7.90 0.58
N VAL A 132 5.54 8.15 0.87
CA VAL A 132 6.14 8.02 2.18
C VAL A 132 6.77 9.35 2.58
N GLU A 133 6.45 9.78 3.80
CA GLU A 133 7.15 10.85 4.49
C GLU A 133 7.67 10.36 5.84
N ALA A 134 8.94 10.62 6.14
CA ALA A 134 9.51 10.36 7.46
C ALA A 134 10.66 11.31 7.77
N TYR A 135 11.05 11.44 9.03
CA TYR A 135 12.25 12.22 9.37
C TYR A 135 13.52 11.57 8.79
N GLU A 136 13.69 10.25 9.02
CA GLU A 136 14.74 9.41 8.47
C GLU A 136 14.11 8.18 7.82
N ILE A 137 14.53 7.85 6.59
CA ILE A 137 14.13 6.65 5.87
C ILE A 137 15.35 5.77 5.68
N ASN A 138 15.27 4.52 6.14
CA ASN A 138 16.28 3.49 5.92
C ASN A 138 15.70 2.31 5.16
N LEU A 139 16.24 2.05 3.98
CA LEU A 139 15.92 0.87 3.19
C LEU A 139 17.08 -0.12 3.30
N ASN A 140 16.80 -1.29 3.86
CA ASN A 140 17.75 -2.39 4.02
C ASN A 140 17.24 -3.63 3.27
N GLY A 141 17.35 -3.58 1.95
CA GLY A 141 16.71 -4.57 1.07
C GLY A 141 15.18 -4.47 1.01
N GLY A 142 14.59 -3.42 1.58
CA GLY A 142 13.17 -3.09 1.41
C GLY A 142 12.89 -2.19 0.20
N ALA A 143 11.63 -2.03 -0.17
CA ALA A 143 11.21 -1.22 -1.32
C ALA A 143 10.12 -0.19 -0.97
N ILE A 144 10.14 0.94 -1.68
CA ILE A 144 9.05 1.93 -1.72
C ILE A 144 8.62 2.10 -3.19
N TRP A 145 7.35 1.85 -3.45
CA TRP A 145 6.66 2.11 -4.73
C TRP A 145 5.77 3.34 -4.58
N GLY A 146 6.41 4.50 -4.63
CA GLY A 146 5.83 5.81 -4.41
C GLY A 146 6.93 6.81 -4.05
N LYS A 147 6.57 8.06 -3.86
CA LYS A 147 7.53 9.11 -3.51
C LYS A 147 8.05 8.88 -2.10
N ALA A 148 9.35 9.10 -1.90
CA ALA A 148 9.97 9.03 -0.59
C ALA A 148 10.51 10.41 -0.19
N THR A 149 9.99 10.97 0.89
CA THR A 149 10.38 12.29 1.40
C THR A 149 10.93 12.18 2.81
N GLY A 150 12.13 12.71 3.05
CA GLY A 150 12.69 12.81 4.40
C GLY A 150 13.95 13.65 4.47
N LYS A 151 14.42 13.94 5.68
CA LYS A 151 15.67 14.70 5.86
C LYS A 151 16.91 13.87 5.55
N LYS A 152 16.82 12.56 5.80
CA LYS A 152 17.88 11.60 5.53
C LYS A 152 17.28 10.33 4.94
N ILE A 153 17.80 9.89 3.80
CA ILE A 153 17.41 8.64 3.14
C ILE A 153 18.68 7.80 2.96
N ASN A 154 18.72 6.62 3.58
CA ASN A 154 19.82 5.67 3.44
C ASN A 154 19.32 4.39 2.77
N VAL A 155 19.97 4.00 1.69
CA VAL A 155 19.60 2.80 0.92
C VAL A 155 20.77 1.83 0.94
N THR A 156 20.53 0.62 1.41
CA THR A 156 21.53 -0.44 1.59
C THR A 156 20.95 -1.78 1.14
N ASN A 157 21.81 -2.77 0.89
CA ASN A 157 21.43 -4.15 0.59
C ASN A 157 20.38 -4.29 -0.54
N ARG A 158 20.54 -3.51 -1.61
CA ARG A 158 19.63 -3.45 -2.77
C ARG A 158 18.21 -2.95 -2.42
N GLY A 159 18.08 -2.06 -1.44
CA GLY A 159 16.83 -1.31 -1.26
C GLY A 159 16.50 -0.47 -2.50
N ILE A 160 15.20 -0.23 -2.74
CA ILE A 160 14.73 0.41 -3.99
C ILE A 160 13.65 1.46 -3.69
N ILE A 161 13.71 2.59 -4.41
CA ILE A 161 12.63 3.56 -4.52
C ILE A 161 12.29 3.65 -6.01
N PHE A 162 11.05 3.38 -6.38
CA PHE A 162 10.62 3.28 -7.79
C PHE A 162 10.09 4.60 -8.39
N ASP A 163 10.01 5.66 -7.60
CA ASP A 163 9.60 7.01 -8.01
C ASP A 163 10.63 8.04 -7.49
N ASP A 164 10.22 9.29 -7.24
CA ASP A 164 11.09 10.35 -6.72
C ASP A 164 11.53 10.15 -5.26
N ALA A 165 12.80 10.48 -4.97
CA ALA A 165 13.35 10.57 -3.62
C ALA A 165 13.78 12.02 -3.32
N ASN A 166 13.03 12.71 -2.47
CA ASN A 166 13.25 14.13 -2.18
C ASN A 166 13.78 14.36 -0.77
N LYS A 167 14.86 15.13 -0.66
CA LYS A 167 15.40 15.56 0.63
C LYS A 167 14.70 16.84 1.08
N GLN A 168 14.09 16.84 2.28
CA GLN A 168 13.62 18.08 2.90
C GLN A 168 14.84 18.89 3.40
N SER A 169 14.98 20.11 2.90
CA SER A 169 15.99 21.10 3.30
C SER A 169 15.72 21.67 4.70
#